data_AF-A0A3E1NPW6-F1
#
_entry.id   AF-A0A3E1NPW6-F1
#
_cell.length_a   1.000
_cell.length_b   1.000
_cell.length_c   1.000
_cell.angle_alpha   90.00
_cell.angle_beta   90.00
_cell.angle_gamma   90.00
#
_symmetry.space_group_name_H-M   'P 1'
#
loop_
_entity.id
_entity.type
_entity.pdbx_description
1 polymer ?
#
loop_
_entity_poly.entity_id
_entity_poly.type
_entity_poly.pdbx_seq_one_letter_code
_entity_poly.pdbx_strand_id
1 'polypeptide(L)'
;MDLREVLQPCYYLTASESARLQLATHGGEPVLRINEETESLLLVNCPVAALVYIITATQSLQVIDATGIAGNIDLVLNINVSARGDMVHILNWPQALAAKGLHLVEGQSGTTALYIKNGW
;
A
#
# COMPACT_ATOMS: atom_id res chain seq x y z
N MET A 1 -27.48 -0.22 -23.81
CA MET A 1 -26.26 0.09 -23.02
C MET A 1 -26.10 -1.05 -22.03
N ASP A 2 -25.01 -1.81 -22.10
CA ASP A 2 -24.74 -2.96 -21.23
C ASP A 2 -23.55 -2.57 -20.34
N LEU A 3 -23.81 -2.32 -19.06
CA LEU A 3 -22.76 -2.02 -18.08
C LEU A 3 -22.27 -3.35 -17.53
N ARG A 4 -21.02 -3.70 -17.85
CA ARG A 4 -20.37 -4.89 -17.29
C ARG A 4 -19.32 -4.45 -16.29
N GLU A 5 -19.39 -5.04 -15.11
CA GLU A 5 -18.34 -4.91 -14.12
C GLU A 5 -17.11 -5.66 -14.61
N VAL A 6 -16.00 -4.95 -14.75
CA VAL A 6 -14.70 -5.56 -15.05
C VAL A 6 -13.96 -5.65 -13.73
N LEU A 7 -13.75 -6.89 -13.27
CA LEU A 7 -13.00 -7.18 -12.05
C LEU A 7 -11.50 -7.16 -12.37
N GLN A 8 -10.76 -6.27 -11.73
CA GLN A 8 -9.29 -6.21 -11.82
C GLN A 8 -8.66 -6.80 -10.55
N PRO A 9 -7.59 -7.61 -10.69
CA PRO A 9 -6.83 -8.11 -9.54
C PRO A 9 -6.27 -6.95 -8.70
N CYS A 10 -6.48 -7.01 -7.39
CA CYS A 10 -5.95 -6.03 -6.45
C CYS A 10 -5.50 -6.71 -5.15
N TYR A 11 -4.84 -5.93 -4.30
CA TYR A 11 -4.52 -6.33 -2.93
C TYR A 11 -5.16 -5.37 -1.93
N TYR A 12 -5.80 -5.91 -0.91
CA TYR A 12 -6.27 -5.15 0.24
C TYR A 12 -5.17 -5.12 1.29
N LEU A 13 -4.69 -3.92 1.64
CA LEU A 13 -3.80 -3.73 2.77
C LEU A 13 -4.65 -3.75 4.04
N THR A 14 -4.49 -4.78 4.85
CA THR A 14 -5.23 -5.01 6.10
C THR A 14 -4.31 -4.85 7.30
N ALA A 15 -4.89 -4.59 8.47
CA ALA A 15 -4.16 -4.49 9.73
C ALA A 15 -4.78 -5.41 10.78
N SER A 16 -3.93 -6.02 11.61
CA SER A 16 -4.36 -6.66 12.85
C SER A 16 -4.93 -5.63 13.83
N GLU A 17 -5.70 -6.08 14.82
CA GLU A 17 -6.24 -5.18 15.86
C GLU A 17 -5.13 -4.45 16.63
N SER A 18 -4.08 -5.18 17.00
CA SER A 18 -2.90 -4.59 17.67
C SER A 18 -2.22 -3.53 16.80
N ALA A 19 -2.04 -3.81 15.51
CA ALA A 19 -1.42 -2.86 14.58
C ALA A 19 -2.25 -1.58 14.44
N ARG A 20 -3.59 -1.69 14.41
CA ARG A 20 -4.46 -0.51 14.32
C ARG A 20 -4.25 0.49 15.46
N LEU A 21 -4.02 -0.03 16.66
CA LEU A 21 -3.81 0.80 17.85
C LEU A 21 -2.36 1.31 17.93
N GLN A 22 -1.38 0.47 17.59
CA GLN A 22 0.04 0.78 17.76
C GLN A 22 0.60 1.70 16.69
N LEU A 23 0.05 1.63 15.47
CA LEU A 23 0.55 2.43 14.36
C LEU A 23 -0.09 3.82 14.32
N ALA A 24 -1.23 4.04 14.98
CA ALA A 24 -1.85 5.35 15.03
C ALA A 24 -0.89 6.38 15.66
N THR A 25 -0.63 7.47 14.95
CA THR A 25 0.23 8.54 15.46
C THR A 25 -0.52 9.44 16.44
N HIS A 26 0.24 10.13 17.29
CA HIS A 26 -0.28 11.15 18.22
C HIS A 26 -0.05 12.59 17.71
N GLY A 27 0.38 12.77 16.45
CA GLY A 27 0.62 14.06 15.81
C GLY A 27 2.11 14.35 15.54
N GLY A 28 2.40 15.51 14.96
CA GLY A 28 3.76 15.93 14.59
C GLY A 28 3.85 16.43 13.15
N GLU A 29 5.07 16.66 12.65
CA GLU A 29 5.26 16.96 11.22
C GLU A 29 5.28 15.64 10.41
N PRO A 30 4.58 15.57 9.25
CA PRO A 30 4.66 14.41 8.37
C PRO A 30 6.08 14.21 7.84
N VAL A 31 6.64 13.02 8.04
CA VAL A 31 7.96 12.64 7.50
C VAL A 31 7.86 11.34 6.74
N LEU A 32 8.29 11.35 5.49
CA LEU A 32 8.51 10.16 4.67
C LEU A 32 9.98 10.13 4.28
N ARG A 33 10.66 9.03 4.62
CA ARG A 33 12.07 8.84 4.28
C ARG A 33 12.34 7.39 3.92
N ILE A 34 13.04 7.19 2.81
CA ILE A 34 13.73 5.93 2.50
C ILE A 34 15.19 6.13 2.85
N ASN A 35 15.74 5.25 3.68
CA ASN A 35 17.14 5.24 4.05
C ASN A 35 17.79 3.98 3.47
N GLU A 36 18.58 4.18 2.41
CA GLU A 36 19.26 3.09 1.70
C GLU A 36 20.38 2.45 2.53
N GLU A 37 21.06 3.20 3.40
CA GLU A 37 22.14 2.68 4.24
C GLU A 37 21.61 1.70 5.29
N THR A 38 20.46 2.02 5.88
CA THR A 38 19.79 1.18 6.89
C THR A 38 18.74 0.24 6.29
N GLU A 39 18.56 0.31 4.97
CA GLU A 39 17.47 -0.30 4.22
C GLU A 39 16.12 -0.18 4.96
N SER A 40 15.70 1.05 5.23
CA SER A 40 14.46 1.30 5.98
C SER A 40 13.56 2.32 5.30
N LEU A 41 12.26 2.11 5.46
CA LEU A 41 11.23 3.09 5.13
C LEU A 41 10.62 3.60 6.43
N LEU A 42 10.72 4.90 6.63
CA LEU A 42 10.15 5.62 7.76
C LEU A 42 8.95 6.46 7.28
N LEU A 43 7.82 6.25 7.92
CA LEU A 43 6.66 7.13 7.88
C LEU A 43 6.42 7.61 9.30
N VAL A 44 6.37 8.92 9.51
CA VAL A 44 5.97 9.54 10.78
C VAL A 44 4.83 10.50 10.48
N ASN A 45 3.76 10.41 11.25
CA ASN A 45 2.54 11.18 11.09
C ASN A 45 2.08 11.30 9.63
N CYS A 46 2.08 10.17 8.90
CA CYS A 46 1.68 10.14 7.49
C CYS A 46 0.36 9.38 7.32
N PRO A 47 -0.52 9.75 6.38
CA PRO A 47 -1.72 8.97 6.12
C PRO A 47 -1.36 7.57 5.60
N VAL A 48 -2.18 6.55 5.89
CA VAL A 48 -2.00 5.19 5.34
C VAL A 48 -1.94 5.21 3.80
N ALA A 49 -2.63 6.14 3.16
CA ALA A 49 -2.56 6.38 1.72
C ALA A 49 -1.12 6.60 1.19
N ALA A 50 -0.22 7.19 1.99
CA ALA A 50 1.18 7.34 1.64
C ALA A 50 1.89 5.98 1.54
N LEU A 51 1.64 5.08 2.49
CA LEU A 51 2.16 3.71 2.44
C LEU A 51 1.62 2.96 1.22
N VAL A 52 0.32 3.04 0.97
CA VAL A 52 -0.33 2.43 -0.19
C VAL A 52 0.31 2.90 -1.49
N TYR A 53 0.51 4.22 -1.64
CA TYR A 53 1.15 4.80 -2.81
C TYR A 53 2.57 4.25 -3.03
N ILE A 54 3.40 4.15 -1.98
CA ILE A 54 4.76 3.63 -2.10
C ILE A 54 4.75 2.16 -2.53
N ILE A 55 3.89 1.33 -1.94
CA ILE A 55 3.79 -0.09 -2.33
C ILE A 55 3.37 -0.20 -3.79
N THR A 56 2.33 0.53 -4.20
CA THR A 56 1.87 0.55 -5.59
C THR A 56 2.96 1.01 -6.55
N ALA A 57 3.69 2.08 -6.23
CA ALA A 57 4.74 2.62 -7.08
C ALA A 57 5.97 1.69 -7.18
N THR A 58 6.34 1.01 -6.08
CA THR A 58 7.56 0.17 -6.05
C THR A 58 7.32 -1.28 -6.48
N GLN A 59 6.07 -1.75 -6.46
CA GLN A 59 5.70 -3.14 -6.81
C GLN A 59 4.83 -3.24 -8.07
N SER A 60 4.35 -2.13 -8.62
CA SER A 60 3.37 -2.12 -9.72
C SER A 60 2.11 -2.91 -9.38
N LEU A 61 1.67 -2.86 -8.12
CA LEU A 61 0.46 -3.53 -7.63
C LEU A 61 -0.66 -2.53 -7.38
N GLN A 62 -1.90 -2.87 -7.73
CA GLN A 62 -3.06 -2.14 -7.26
C GLN A 62 -3.32 -2.49 -5.80
N VAL A 63 -3.11 -1.52 -4.90
CA VAL A 63 -3.32 -1.69 -3.46
C VAL A 63 -4.45 -0.79 -2.99
N ILE A 64 -5.37 -1.34 -2.20
CA ILE A 64 -6.51 -0.65 -1.62
C ILE A 64 -6.33 -0.66 -0.10
N ASP A 65 -6.50 0.51 0.53
CA ASP A 65 -6.50 0.60 1.99
C ASP A 65 -7.75 -0.06 2.57
N ALA A 66 -7.54 -1.12 3.34
CA ALA A 66 -8.54 -1.80 4.17
C ALA A 66 -8.03 -1.98 5.60
N THR A 67 -7.11 -1.11 6.04
CA THR A 67 -6.45 -1.25 7.34
C THR A 67 -7.39 -0.92 8.49
N GLY A 68 -8.35 -0.02 8.26
CA GLY A 68 -9.25 0.51 9.27
C GLY A 68 -8.54 1.38 10.31
N ILE A 69 -7.34 1.87 10.00
CA ILE A 69 -6.62 2.80 10.87
C ILE A 69 -7.19 4.20 10.65
N ALA A 70 -7.63 4.83 11.74
CA ALA A 70 -8.12 6.20 11.69
C ALA A 70 -6.95 7.19 11.75
N GLY A 71 -6.89 8.12 10.80
CA GLY A 71 -5.89 9.18 10.79
C GLY A 71 -4.55 8.74 10.20
N ASN A 72 -3.47 9.27 10.79
CA ASN A 72 -2.11 9.09 10.32
C ASN A 72 -1.39 7.99 11.11
N ILE A 73 -0.30 7.48 10.54
CA ILE A 73 0.50 6.39 11.08
C ILE A 73 1.96 6.78 11.33
N ASP A 74 2.53 6.14 12.35
CA ASP A 74 3.96 6.05 12.60
C ASP A 74 4.42 4.62 12.31
N LEU A 75 5.31 4.46 11.34
CA LEU A 75 5.71 3.17 10.81
C LEU A 75 7.18 3.18 10.41
N VAL A 76 7.91 2.14 10.85
CA VAL A 76 9.26 1.84 10.37
C VAL A 76 9.24 0.45 9.77
N LEU A 77 9.56 0.34 8.49
CA LEU A 77 9.68 -0.92 7.79
C LEU A 77 11.15 -1.18 7.46
N ASN A 78 11.64 -2.35 7.84
CA ASN A 78 12.92 -2.85 7.36
C ASN A 78 12.67 -3.43 5.98
N ILE A 79 13.19 -2.75 4.97
CA ILE A 79 13.00 -3.07 3.57
C ILE A 79 14.33 -3.55 2.98
N ASN A 80 14.33 -4.18 1.81
CA ASN A 80 15.55 -4.45 1.05
C ASN A 80 15.45 -3.67 -0.24
N VAL A 81 16.39 -2.75 -0.47
CA VAL A 81 16.35 -1.84 -1.62
C VAL A 81 17.21 -2.40 -2.74
N SER A 82 16.61 -2.59 -3.91
CA SER A 82 17.33 -2.91 -5.13
C SER A 82 17.08 -1.81 -6.15
N ALA A 83 18.12 -1.08 -6.50
CA ALA A 83 18.10 -0.19 -7.64
C ALA A 83 18.34 -1.00 -8.93
N ARG A 84 17.40 -0.95 -9.87
CA ARG A 84 17.58 -1.46 -11.24
C ARG A 84 17.32 -0.33 -12.22
N GLY A 85 18.39 0.29 -12.73
CA GLY A 85 18.28 1.52 -13.52
C GLY A 85 17.76 2.66 -12.66
N ASP A 86 16.74 3.37 -13.14
CA ASP A 86 16.15 4.53 -12.45
C ASP A 86 15.02 4.15 -11.46
N MET A 87 14.75 2.86 -11.27
CA MET A 87 13.67 2.38 -10.40
C MET A 87 14.19 1.72 -9.12
N VAL A 88 13.62 2.15 -7.99
CA VAL A 88 13.80 1.55 -6.68
C VAL A 88 12.77 0.45 -6.48
N HIS A 89 13.25 -0.79 -6.38
CA HIS A 89 12.45 -1.93 -5.98
C HIS A 89 12.68 -2.26 -4.52
N ILE A 90 11.60 -2.59 -3.82
CA ILE A 90 11.66 -3.11 -2.45
C ILE A 90 11.27 -4.59 -2.49
N LEU A 91 12.16 -5.47 -2.02
CA LEU A 91 12.03 -6.91 -2.31
C LEU A 91 11.27 -7.71 -1.23
N ASN A 92 11.18 -7.21 -0.01
CA ASN A 92 10.70 -7.95 1.17
C ASN A 92 9.44 -7.32 1.80
N TRP A 93 8.62 -6.64 1.00
CA TRP A 93 7.38 -6.00 1.46
C TRP A 93 6.49 -6.90 2.32
N PRO A 94 6.18 -8.16 1.92
CA PRO A 94 5.28 -8.99 2.71
C PRO A 94 5.81 -9.25 4.13
N GLN A 95 7.11 -9.49 4.27
CA GLN A 95 7.75 -9.73 5.56
C GLN A 95 7.81 -8.45 6.40
N ALA A 96 8.15 -7.33 5.79
CA ALA A 96 8.23 -6.03 6.45
C ALA A 96 6.87 -5.60 7.01
N LEU A 97 5.81 -5.75 6.21
CA LEU A 97 4.43 -5.47 6.61
C LEU A 97 3.95 -6.42 7.72
N ALA A 98 4.19 -7.73 7.56
CA ALA A 98 3.77 -8.73 8.55
C ALA A 98 4.41 -8.49 9.92
N ALA A 99 5.67 -8.05 9.96
CA ALA A 99 6.36 -7.69 11.21
C ALA A 99 5.70 -6.51 11.95
N LYS A 100 4.85 -5.74 11.27
CA LYS A 100 4.04 -4.65 11.83
C LYS A 100 2.55 -4.99 11.90
N GLY A 101 2.20 -6.26 11.71
CA GLY A 101 0.81 -6.73 11.73
C GLY A 101 -0.03 -6.18 10.58
N LEU A 102 0.61 -5.83 9.45
CA LEU A 102 -0.03 -5.44 8.21
C LEU A 102 0.07 -6.58 7.19
N HIS A 103 -0.98 -6.81 6.40
CA HIS A 103 -1.02 -7.90 5.42
C HIS A 103 -1.64 -7.46 4.11
N LEU A 104 -1.04 -7.86 2.99
CA LEU A 104 -1.65 -7.76 1.67
C LEU A 104 -2.49 -9.01 1.42
N VAL A 105 -3.79 -8.83 1.22
CA VAL A 105 -4.74 -9.90 0.94
C VAL A 105 -5.21 -9.77 -0.51
N GLU A 106 -5.03 -10.82 -1.30
CA GLU A 106 -5.51 -10.84 -2.69
C GLU A 106 -7.02 -10.62 -2.77
N GLY A 107 -7.46 -9.91 -3.79
CA GLY A 107 -8.86 -9.74 -4.08
C GLY A 107 -9.11 -9.17 -5.47
N GLN A 108 -10.36 -8.75 -5.68
CA GLN A 108 -10.82 -8.15 -6.93
C GLN A 108 -11.48 -6.81 -6.64
N SER A 109 -11.17 -5.81 -7.47
CA SER A 109 -11.85 -4.51 -7.46
C SER A 109 -12.61 -4.32 -8.76
N GLY A 110 -13.90 -3.98 -8.64
CA GLY A 110 -14.74 -3.68 -9.79
C GLY A 110 -14.47 -2.27 -10.32
N THR A 111 -14.15 -2.16 -11.60
CA THR A 111 -14.29 -0.90 -12.33
C THR A 111 -15.46 -1.04 -13.29
N THR A 112 -16.42 -0.13 -13.23
CA THR A 112 -17.52 -0.11 -14.21
C THR A 112 -16.97 0.37 -15.55
N ALA A 113 -16.86 -0.54 -16.52
CA ALA A 113 -16.44 -0.19 -17.87
C ALA A 113 -17.67 0.03 -18.77
N LEU A 114 -17.72 1.19 -19.44
CA LEU A 114 -18.75 1.50 -20.44
C LEU A 114 -18.38 0.80 -21.77
N TYR A 115 -19.08 -0.28 -22.09
CA TYR A 115 -18.99 -0.91 -23.41
C TYR A 115 -20.08 -0.34 -24.34
N ILE A 116 -19.66 0.44 -25.35
CA ILE A 116 -20.53 0.77 -26.48
C ILE A 116 -20.53 -0.43 -27.42
N LYS A 117 -21.64 -1.17 -27.47
CA LYS A 117 -21.85 -2.23 -28.45
C LYS A 117 -21.98 -1.58 -29.84
N ASN A 118 -20.88 -1.49 -30.58
CA ASN A 118 -20.92 -1.19 -32.01
C ASN A 118 -21.47 -2.42 -32.73
N GLY A 119 -22.79 -2.50 -32.87
CA GLY A 119 -23.44 -3.52 -33.68
C GLY A 119 -23.21 -3.25 -35.16
N TRP A 120 -22.66 -4.25 -35.85
CA TRP A 120 -22.87 -4.49 -37.28
C TRP A 120 -23.58 -5.82 -37.40
#